data_AF-A0A494SNB4-F1
#
_entry.id   AF-A0A494SNB4-F1
#
_cell.length_a   1.000
_cell.length_b   1.000
_cell.length_c   1.000
_cell.angle_alpha   90.00
_cell.angle_beta   90.00
_cell.angle_gamma   90.00
#
_symmetry.space_group_name_H-M   'P 1'
#
loop_
_entity.id
_entity.type
_entity.pdbx_description
1 polymer ?
#
loop_
_entity_poly.entity_id
_entity_poly.type
_entity_poly.pdbx_seq_one_letter_code
_entity_poly.pdbx_strand_id
1 'polypeptide(L)'
;MIKTLPNPLNSKDNGRLTRVRQATTQLQPPPPSGPQRVHRRVPTDGVVMVAGQRHRVGRTHAGTIVTVVVEGHHFRVLDGTAELSLHTRTITKPIRNFNAHRPRER
;
A
#
# COMPACT_ATOMS: atom_id res chain seq x y z
N MET A 1 0.45 17.82 -8.68
CA MET A 1 1.55 17.85 -9.66
C MET A 1 2.86 18.01 -8.89
N ILE A 2 3.75 17.02 -8.94
CA ILE A 2 5.07 17.09 -8.27
C ILE A 2 6.01 17.81 -9.24
N LYS A 3 6.56 18.95 -8.84
CA LYS A 3 7.59 19.65 -9.61
C LYS A 3 8.95 19.18 -9.13
N THR A 4 9.60 18.31 -9.91
CA THR A 4 11.01 17.98 -9.69
C THR A 4 11.84 19.12 -10.25
N LEU A 5 12.51 19.87 -9.37
CA LEU A 5 13.49 20.87 -9.77
C LEU A 5 14.81 20.19 -10.13
N PRO A 6 15.54 20.68 -11.15
CA PRO A 6 16.87 20.19 -11.46
C PRO A 6 17.81 20.45 -10.28
N ASN A 7 18.78 19.54 -10.08
CA ASN A 7 19.77 19.67 -9.02
C ASN A 7 20.55 21.00 -9.18
N PRO A 8 20.58 21.87 -8.15
CA PRO A 8 21.23 23.18 -8.26
C PRO A 8 22.76 23.11 -8.26
N LEU A 9 23.34 21.95 -7.93
CA LEU A 9 24.78 21.73 -7.88
C LEU A 9 25.28 21.12 -9.19
N ASN A 10 26.34 21.69 -9.75
CA ASN A 10 27.06 21.10 -10.88
C ASN A 10 28.23 20.23 -10.39
N SER A 11 28.84 19.47 -11.30
CA SER A 11 29.93 18.54 -10.96
C SER A 11 31.16 19.22 -10.31
N LYS A 12 31.42 20.51 -10.58
CA LYS A 12 32.53 21.26 -9.97
C LYS A 12 32.22 21.63 -8.52
N ASP A 13 30.97 21.94 -8.19
CA ASP A 13 30.54 22.25 -6.83
C ASP A 13 30.62 21.02 -5.91
N ASN A 14 30.37 19.82 -6.45
CA ASN A 14 30.47 18.57 -5.71
C ASN A 14 31.86 18.34 -5.09
N GLY A 15 32.94 18.78 -5.76
CA GLY A 15 34.31 18.65 -5.26
C GLY A 15 34.64 19.56 -4.07
N ARG A 16 33.86 20.62 -3.85
CA ARG A 16 34.03 21.55 -2.72
C ARG A 16 33.27 21.11 -1.46
N LEU A 17 32.40 20.12 -1.58
CA LEU A 17 31.62 19.61 -0.47
C LEU A 17 32.55 18.89 0.52
N THR A 18 32.68 19.45 1.71
CA THR A 18 33.48 18.87 2.79
C THR A 18 32.58 17.98 3.65
N ARG A 19 33.10 16.84 4.16
CA ARG A 19 32.37 15.87 5.01
C ARG A 19 31.30 15.03 4.29
N VAL A 20 31.34 14.95 2.96
CA VAL A 20 30.49 14.02 2.20
C VAL A 20 30.87 12.59 2.54
N ARG A 21 29.86 11.74 2.74
CA ARG A 21 30.05 10.30 2.91
C ARG A 21 29.31 9.60 1.79
N GLN A 22 29.90 8.55 1.22
CA GLN A 22 29.21 7.73 0.25
C GLN A 22 27.96 7.14 0.90
N ALA A 23 26.80 7.31 0.25
CA ALA A 23 25.59 6.62 0.66
C ALA A 23 25.81 5.13 0.42
N THR A 24 26.03 4.37 1.49
CA THR A 24 26.18 2.90 1.44
C THR A 24 24.83 2.20 1.40
N THR A 25 23.75 2.92 1.71
CA THR A 25 22.38 2.43 1.61
C THR A 25 21.93 2.45 0.15
N GLN A 26 21.57 1.28 -0.39
CA GLN A 26 20.94 1.21 -1.71
C GLN A 26 19.68 2.08 -1.73
N LEU A 27 19.48 2.83 -2.82
CA LEU A 27 18.25 3.60 -3.01
C LEU A 27 17.05 2.68 -2.81
N GLN A 28 16.11 3.10 -1.96
CA GLN A 28 14.88 2.35 -1.77
C GLN A 28 14.18 2.24 -3.13
N PRO A 29 13.77 1.03 -3.56
CA PRO A 29 13.15 0.87 -4.85
C PRO A 29 11.91 1.77 -4.94
N PRO A 30 11.61 2.34 -6.12
CA PRO A 30 10.40 3.11 -6.33
C PRO A 30 9.19 2.26 -5.90
N PRO A 31 8.15 2.87 -5.30
CA PRO A 31 6.97 2.12 -4.89
C PRO A 31 6.42 1.37 -6.11
N PRO A 32 6.06 0.08 -5.97
CA PRO A 32 5.65 -0.71 -7.12
C PRO A 32 4.41 -0.08 -7.76
N SER A 33 4.49 0.25 -9.05
CA SER A 33 3.33 0.64 -9.88
C SER A 33 2.40 -0.55 -10.19
N GLY A 34 2.56 -1.66 -9.47
CA GLY A 34 1.78 -2.89 -9.63
C GLY A 34 0.56 -2.94 -8.71
N PRO A 35 -0.27 -4.00 -8.84
CA PRO A 35 -1.45 -4.20 -8.02
C PRO A 35 -1.08 -4.17 -6.53
N GLN A 36 -1.66 -3.22 -5.80
CA GLN A 36 -1.32 -2.98 -4.41
C GLN A 36 -2.06 -3.96 -3.50
N ARG A 37 -1.33 -4.74 -2.71
CA ARG A 37 -1.92 -5.72 -1.78
C ARG A 37 -2.11 -5.08 -0.40
N VAL A 38 -3.31 -5.19 0.13
CA VAL A 38 -3.70 -4.65 1.44
C VAL A 38 -4.26 -5.76 2.30
N HIS A 39 -3.73 -5.93 3.51
CA HIS A 39 -4.23 -6.92 4.44
C HIS A 39 -5.16 -6.25 5.46
N ARG A 40 -6.34 -6.83 5.65
CA ARG A 40 -7.34 -6.35 6.61
C ARG A 40 -7.95 -7.51 7.36
N ARG A 41 -8.13 -7.32 8.66
CA ARG A 41 -8.93 -8.25 9.45
C ARG A 41 -10.40 -7.94 9.26
N VAL A 42 -11.20 -8.97 9.02
CA VAL A 42 -12.66 -8.84 8.94
C VAL A 42 -13.22 -8.69 10.37
N PRO A 43 -13.89 -7.57 10.69
CA PRO A 43 -14.57 -7.42 11.97
C PRO A 43 -15.82 -8.32 12.02
N THR A 44 -16.42 -8.48 13.20
CA THR A 44 -17.65 -9.29 13.40
C THR A 44 -18.80 -8.86 12.50
N ASP A 45 -18.87 -7.58 12.11
CA ASP A 45 -19.85 -7.06 11.17
C ASP A 45 -19.70 -7.58 9.72
N GLY A 46 -18.54 -8.17 9.37
CA GLY A 46 -18.28 -8.68 8.03
C GLY A 46 -18.01 -7.59 6.98
N VAL A 47 -17.74 -6.35 7.42
CA VAL A 47 -17.49 -5.20 6.55
C VAL A 47 -16.10 -4.65 6.78
N VAL A 48 -15.28 -4.63 5.73
CA VAL A 48 -13.89 -4.17 5.78
C VAL A 48 -13.78 -2.79 5.12
N MET A 49 -12.92 -1.94 5.67
CA MET A 49 -12.60 -0.63 5.08
C MET A 49 -11.24 -0.65 4.39
N VAL A 50 -11.24 -0.35 3.08
CA VAL A 50 -10.02 -0.22 2.27
C VAL A 50 -10.10 1.08 1.47
N ALA A 51 -9.03 1.88 1.49
CA ALA A 51 -8.96 3.17 0.77
C ALA A 51 -10.14 4.15 1.05
N GLY A 52 -10.85 4.00 2.17
CA GLY A 52 -12.04 4.79 2.50
C GLY A 52 -13.36 4.24 1.94
N GLN A 53 -13.33 3.11 1.24
CA GLN A 53 -14.51 2.39 0.74
C GLN A 53 -14.83 1.19 1.63
N ARG A 54 -16.12 0.91 1.82
CA ARG A 54 -16.62 -0.24 2.58
C ARG A 54 -16.82 -1.41 1.63
N HIS A 55 -16.21 -2.55 1.94
CA HIS A 55 -16.36 -3.80 1.21
C HIS A 55 -17.05 -4.81 2.11
N ARG A 56 -18.19 -5.33 1.65
CA ARG A 56 -18.92 -6.39 2.36
C ARG A 56 -18.28 -7.72 1.99
N VAL A 57 -17.68 -8.38 2.99
CA VAL A 57 -17.04 -9.70 2.86
C VAL A 57 -17.99 -10.79 3.36
N GLY A 58 -18.85 -10.44 4.33
CA GLY A 58 -19.77 -11.35 4.98
C GLY A 58 -19.28 -11.77 6.36
N ARG A 59 -20.22 -12.09 7.24
CA ARG A 59 -19.93 -12.48 8.63
C ARG A 59 -19.26 -13.85 8.74
N THR A 60 -19.40 -14.70 7.72
CA THR A 60 -18.79 -16.03 7.64
C THR A 60 -17.26 -15.97 7.73
N HIS A 61 -16.65 -14.87 7.26
CA HIS A 61 -15.20 -14.65 7.29
C HIS A 61 -14.76 -13.78 8.48
N ALA A 62 -15.61 -13.55 9.47
CA ALA A 62 -15.29 -12.73 10.64
C ALA A 62 -14.07 -13.29 11.39
N GLY A 63 -13.11 -12.42 11.69
CA GLY A 63 -11.87 -12.80 12.38
C GLY A 63 -10.72 -13.19 11.46
N THR A 64 -10.98 -13.50 10.18
CA THR A 64 -9.96 -13.88 9.19
C THR A 64 -9.27 -12.64 8.60
N ILE A 65 -8.03 -12.81 8.11
CA ILE A 65 -7.26 -11.77 7.42
C ILE A 65 -7.52 -11.91 5.92
N VAL A 66 -8.23 -10.96 5.35
CA VAL A 66 -8.46 -10.89 3.90
C VAL A 66 -7.37 -10.08 3.22
N THR A 67 -6.99 -10.52 2.03
CA THR A 67 -6.07 -9.83 1.12
C THR A 67 -6.89 -9.08 0.09
N VAL A 68 -6.84 -7.75 0.13
CA VAL A 68 -7.47 -6.89 -0.87
C VAL A 68 -6.43 -6.44 -1.88
N VAL A 69 -6.58 -6.90 -3.12
CA VAL A 69 -5.74 -6.52 -4.25
C VAL A 69 -6.37 -5.32 -4.94
N VAL A 70 -5.64 -4.21 -4.99
CA VAL A 70 -6.06 -2.96 -5.62
C VAL A 70 -5.39 -2.86 -6.97
N GLU A 71 -6.16 -3.11 -8.03
CA GLU A 71 -5.68 -3.09 -9.41
C GLU A 71 -6.37 -1.94 -10.16
N GLY A 72 -5.71 -0.78 -10.20
CA GLY A 72 -6.16 0.43 -10.92
C GLY A 72 -7.55 0.92 -10.51
N HIS A 73 -8.58 0.32 -11.12
CA HIS A 73 -10.00 0.62 -11.00
C HIS A 73 -10.82 -0.41 -10.24
N HIS A 74 -10.23 -1.54 -9.81
CA HIS A 74 -10.95 -2.60 -9.11
C HIS A 74 -10.25 -3.02 -7.81
N PHE A 75 -11.06 -3.41 -6.84
CA PHE A 75 -10.67 -4.03 -5.59
C PHE A 75 -11.12 -5.49 -5.63
N ARG A 76 -10.16 -6.43 -5.68
CA ARG A 76 -10.42 -7.86 -5.49
C ARG A 76 -10.21 -8.20 -4.03
N VAL A 77 -11.23 -8.69 -3.35
CA VAL A 77 -11.12 -9.20 -1.98
C VAL A 77 -10.91 -10.70 -2.06
N LEU A 78 -9.75 -11.15 -1.58
CA LEU A 78 -9.39 -12.56 -1.49
C LEU A 78 -9.31 -12.99 -0.02
N ASP A 79 -9.77 -14.20 0.25
CA ASP A 79 -9.53 -14.91 1.51
C ASP A 79 -8.57 -16.07 1.24
N GLY A 80 -7.27 -15.82 1.49
CA GLY A 80 -6.21 -16.74 1.09
C GLY A 80 -6.12 -16.90 -0.44
N THR A 81 -6.69 -17.99 -0.95
CA THR A 81 -6.75 -18.35 -2.38
C THR A 81 -8.15 -18.18 -3.00
N ALA A 82 -9.19 -17.98 -2.19
CA ALA A 82 -10.56 -17.82 -2.68
C ALA A 82 -10.86 -16.34 -2.98
N GLU A 83 -11.31 -16.03 -4.19
CA GLU A 83 -11.82 -14.70 -4.52
C GLU A 83 -13.25 -14.56 -3.97
N LEU A 84 -13.45 -13.66 -3.00
CA LEU A 84 -14.74 -13.46 -2.36
C LEU A 84 -15.59 -12.43 -3.09
N SER A 85 -14.98 -11.34 -3.57
CA SER A 85 -15.73 -10.28 -4.23
C SER A 85 -14.84 -9.33 -5.05
N LEU A 86 -15.38 -8.91 -6.19
CA LEU A 86 -14.84 -7.82 -7.02
C LEU A 86 -15.65 -6.55 -6.79
N HIS A 87 -15.00 -5.45 -6.41
CA HIS A 87 -15.64 -4.15 -6.23
C HIS A 87 -14.96 -3.10 -7.11
N THR A 88 -15.73 -2.21 -7.73
CA THR A 88 -15.17 -1.06 -8.44
C THR A 88 -14.64 -0.04 -7.44
N ARG A 89 -13.50 0.58 -7.78
CA ARG A 89 -12.87 1.62 -6.98
C ARG A 89 -13.56 2.94 -7.21
N THR A 90 -14.27 3.41 -6.18
CA THR A 90 -14.95 4.71 -6.21
C THR A 90 -14.09 5.85 -5.64
N ILE A 91 -13.02 5.51 -4.91
CA ILE A 91 -12.17 6.49 -4.21
C ILE A 91 -10.70 6.29 -4.59
N THR A 92 -10.06 7.35 -5.09
CA THR A 92 -8.65 7.35 -5.54
C THR A 92 -7.66 7.79 -4.45
N LYS A 93 -8.10 7.85 -3.18
CA LYS A 93 -7.25 8.24 -2.06
C LYS A 93 -6.05 7.28 -1.92
N PRO A 94 -4.84 7.80 -1.62
CA PRO A 94 -3.67 6.96 -1.41
C PRO A 94 -3.85 6.11 -0.15
N ILE A 95 -3.50 4.84 -0.25
CA ILE A 95 -3.56 3.90 0.88
C ILE A 95 -2.27 4.06 1.68
N ARG A 96 -2.39 4.53 2.92
CA ARG A 96 -1.26 4.71 3.83
C ARG A 96 -0.84 3.42 4.53
N ASN A 97 -1.80 2.61 4.95
CA ASN A 97 -1.56 1.41 5.77
C ASN A 97 -1.85 0.15 4.96
N PHE A 98 -0.79 -0.46 4.43
CA PHE A 98 -0.85 -1.70 3.64
C PHE A 98 -1.16 -2.90 4.52
N ASN A 99 -0.60 -2.95 5.72
CA ASN A 99 -0.92 -3.94 6.72
C ASN A 99 -1.55 -3.26 7.95
N ALA A 100 -2.84 -3.51 8.20
CA ALA A 100 -3.55 -2.98 9.35
C ALA A 100 -4.22 -4.10 10.16
N HIS A 101 -3.50 -5.19 10.39
CA HIS A 101 -3.85 -6.16 11.42
C HIS A 101 -2.76 -6.13 12.52
N ARG A 102 -3.16 -6.12 13.80
CA ARG A 102 -2.19 -6.42 14.86
C ARG A 102 -1.83 -7.91 14.77
N PRO A 103 -0.54 -8.29 14.77
CA PRO A 103 -0.17 -9.66 15.03
C PRO A 103 -0.70 -10.02 16.43
N ARG A 104 -1.39 -11.15 16.55
CA ARG A 104 -1.79 -11.67 17.84
C ARG A 104 -0.77 -12.75 18.17
N GLU A 105 -0.04 -12.60 19.27
CA GLU A 105 0.68 -13.73 19.85
C GLU A 105 -0.34 -14.83 20.13
N ARG A 106 0.04 -16.04 19.72
CA ARG A 106 -0.79 -17.24 19.84
C ARG A 106 -0.48 -17.91 21.17
#